data_AF-A0A854A837-F1
#
_entry.id   AF-A0A854A837-F1
#
_cell.length_a   1.000
_cell.length_b   1.000
_cell.length_c   1.000
_cell.angle_alpha   90.00
_cell.angle_beta   90.00
_cell.angle_gamma   90.00
#
_symmetry.space_group_name_H-M   'P 1'
#
loop_
_entity.id
_entity.type
_entity.pdbx_description
1 polymer ?
#
loop_
_entity_poly.entity_id
_entity_poly.type
_entity_poly.pdbx_seq_one_letter_code
_entity_poly.pdbx_strand_id
1 'polypeptide(L)'
;MSTLNDADRREYYRIEDLIALEITPLSASEAASSEVLQDASPLFNLLSELHLSEFESQHQLRQISERDRSVSSYLKTLNKRVDLLSQIVAQTVLGKIGELQPVTLSEGGIEFHHPHACAVDSHLSVKMVLMPQALGLLLRARVVRCQGQDGGYTIDTEFESLNDTQRQLLARYILQKQAQARRLAREQNESVPE
;
A
#
# COMPACT_ATOMS: atom_id res chain seq x y z
N MET A 1 -24.71 -17.11 13.20
CA MET A 1 -23.79 -16.48 12.23
C MET A 1 -24.40 -15.13 11.87
N SER A 2 -23.99 -14.07 12.57
CA SER A 2 -24.56 -12.73 12.35
C SER A 2 -23.94 -12.15 11.08
N THR A 3 -24.77 -11.86 10.07
CA THR A 3 -24.36 -11.11 8.88
C THR A 3 -24.00 -9.70 9.31
N LEU A 4 -22.71 -9.37 9.30
CA LEU A 4 -22.22 -8.00 9.54
C LEU A 4 -22.96 -7.03 8.61
N ASN A 5 -23.43 -5.93 9.18
CA ASN A 5 -24.13 -4.87 8.44
C ASN A 5 -23.15 -4.26 7.40
N ASP A 6 -23.63 -3.70 6.29
CA ASP A 6 -22.73 -3.21 5.22
C ASP A 6 -21.76 -2.11 5.68
N ALA A 7 -22.13 -1.33 6.70
CA ALA A 7 -21.25 -0.37 7.36
C ALA A 7 -20.13 -1.08 8.15
N ASP A 8 -20.46 -2.09 8.95
CA ASP A 8 -19.48 -2.90 9.70
C ASP A 8 -18.54 -3.65 8.75
N ARG A 9 -19.04 -4.11 7.59
CA ARG A 9 -18.21 -4.72 6.55
C ARG A 9 -17.22 -3.72 5.93
N ARG A 10 -17.62 -2.46 5.73
CA ARG A 10 -16.73 -1.41 5.20
C ARG A 10 -15.66 -1.01 6.20
N GLU A 11 -15.99 -0.96 7.49
CA GLU A 11 -15.01 -0.75 8.56
C GLU A 11 -14.05 -1.94 8.71
N TYR A 12 -14.52 -3.16 8.46
CA TYR A 12 -13.71 -4.37 8.61
C TYR A 12 -12.51 -4.46 7.65
N TYR A 13 -12.47 -3.72 6.55
CA TYR A 13 -11.36 -3.74 5.57
C TYR A 13 -10.57 -2.42 5.50
N ARG A 14 -10.75 -1.53 6.47
CA ARG A 14 -9.98 -0.29 6.60
C ARG A 14 -8.93 -0.41 7.69
N ILE A 15 -7.82 0.29 7.51
CA ILE A 15 -6.80 0.51 8.52
C ILE A 15 -6.48 1.99 8.61
N GLU A 16 -6.15 2.45 9.81
CA GLU A 16 -5.42 3.70 10.00
C GLU A 16 -3.93 3.38 9.96
N ASP A 17 -3.16 4.22 9.28
CA ASP A 17 -1.72 4.02 9.15
C ASP A 17 -0.95 5.33 8.94
N LEU A 18 0.36 5.28 9.16
CA LEU A 18 1.29 6.36 8.84
C LEU A 18 2.16 5.91 7.66
N ILE A 19 1.94 6.50 6.48
CA ILE A 19 2.62 6.11 5.24
C ILE A 19 3.35 7.31 4.64
N ALA A 20 4.43 7.04 3.90
CA ALA A 20 5.07 8.08 3.09
C ALA A 20 4.24 8.22 1.82
N LEU A 21 3.67 9.40 1.60
CA LEU A 21 2.66 9.63 0.57
C LEU A 21 3.00 10.88 -0.25
N GLU A 22 2.99 10.73 -1.56
CA GLU A 22 3.10 11.83 -2.52
C GLU A 22 1.91 11.75 -3.48
N ILE A 23 1.23 12.88 -3.66
CA ILE A 23 0.02 13.01 -4.45
C ILE A 23 0.28 13.98 -5.58
N THR A 24 0.08 13.53 -6.80
CA THR A 24 0.29 14.35 -8.01
C THR A 24 -0.96 14.30 -8.88
N PRO A 25 -1.59 15.45 -9.19
CA PRO A 25 -2.69 15.49 -10.15
C PRO A 25 -2.26 14.95 -11.52
N LEU A 26 -3.09 14.09 -12.12
CA LEU A 26 -2.85 13.57 -13.47
C LEU A 26 -3.45 14.51 -14.52
N SER A 27 -2.75 14.67 -15.62
CA SER A 27 -3.31 15.29 -16.83
C SER A 27 -4.40 14.39 -17.44
N ALA A 28 -5.27 14.97 -18.27
CA ALA A 28 -6.32 14.20 -18.96
C ALA A 28 -5.74 13.04 -19.82
N SER A 29 -4.54 13.22 -20.38
CA SER A 29 -3.88 12.16 -21.16
C SER A 29 -3.39 11.01 -20.28
N GLU A 30 -2.85 11.31 -19.09
CA GLU A 30 -2.35 10.28 -18.15
C GLU A 30 -3.49 9.55 -17.44
N ALA A 31 -4.60 10.25 -17.20
CA ALA A 31 -5.83 9.68 -16.66
C ALA A 31 -6.49 8.72 -17.66
N ALA A 32 -6.48 9.07 -18.96
CA ALA A 32 -7.07 8.25 -20.01
C ALA A 32 -6.18 7.06 -20.46
N SER A 33 -4.89 7.05 -20.10
CA SER A 33 -3.98 6.01 -20.54
C SER A 33 -4.18 4.71 -19.75
N SER A 34 -4.14 3.58 -20.45
CA SER A 34 -4.14 2.24 -19.83
C SER A 34 -2.73 1.74 -19.49
N GLU A 35 -1.70 2.50 -19.84
CA GLU A 35 -0.31 2.17 -19.55
C GLU A 35 -0.04 2.20 -18.04
N VAL A 36 0.96 1.46 -17.58
CA VAL A 36 1.39 1.50 -16.18
C VAL A 36 1.97 2.88 -15.90
N LEU A 37 1.53 3.54 -14.82
CA LEU A 37 2.12 4.81 -14.38
C LEU A 37 3.62 4.65 -14.15
N GLN A 38 4.39 5.67 -14.52
CA GLN A 38 5.82 5.74 -14.25
C GLN A 38 6.08 6.98 -13.40
N ASP A 39 6.80 6.81 -12.29
CA ASP A 39 7.27 7.92 -11.48
C ASP A 39 8.46 8.60 -12.17
N ALA A 40 8.64 9.90 -11.89
CA ALA A 40 9.82 10.62 -12.37
C ALA A 40 11.13 10.09 -11.78
N SER A 41 11.09 9.42 -10.62
CA SER A 41 12.24 8.76 -10.00
C SER A 41 12.40 7.32 -10.53
N PRO A 42 13.47 7.02 -11.29
CA PRO A 42 13.75 5.65 -11.73
C PRO A 42 13.92 4.68 -10.56
N LEU A 43 14.43 5.16 -9.42
CA LEU A 43 14.62 4.34 -8.22
C LEU A 43 13.28 3.87 -7.63
N PHE A 44 12.24 4.70 -7.70
CA PHE A 44 10.92 4.30 -7.20
C PHE A 44 10.25 3.28 -8.12
N ASN A 45 10.39 3.43 -9.44
CA ASN A 45 9.89 2.47 -10.40
C ASN A 45 10.55 1.10 -10.21
N LEU A 46 11.88 1.07 -10.03
CA LEU A 46 12.62 -0.16 -9.73
C LEU A 46 12.19 -0.81 -8.41
N LEU A 47 11.96 -0.01 -7.35
CA LEU A 47 11.49 -0.52 -6.07
C LEU A 47 10.09 -1.16 -6.21
N SER A 48 9.19 -0.50 -6.93
CA SER A 48 7.84 -0.99 -7.17
C SER A 48 7.86 -2.30 -7.99
N GLU A 49 8.64 -2.34 -9.07
CA GLU A 49 8.82 -3.52 -9.92
C GLU A 49 9.42 -4.70 -9.13
N LEU A 50 10.42 -4.44 -8.28
CA LEU A 50 11.05 -5.46 -7.44
C LEU A 50 10.03 -6.14 -6.54
N HIS A 51 9.18 -5.38 -5.85
CA HIS A 51 8.17 -5.93 -4.95
C HIS A 51 7.05 -6.68 -5.68
N LEU A 52 6.64 -6.22 -6.86
CA LEU A 52 5.70 -6.93 -7.71
C LEU A 52 6.28 -8.29 -8.14
N SER A 53 7.51 -8.29 -8.64
CA SER A 53 8.23 -9.50 -9.07
C SER A 53 8.44 -10.50 -7.91
N GLU A 54 8.82 -9.99 -6.73
CA GLU A 54 8.97 -10.80 -5.52
C GLU A 54 7.64 -11.50 -5.16
N PHE A 55 6.53 -10.77 -5.21
CA PHE A 55 5.20 -11.30 -4.93
C PHE A 55 4.81 -12.41 -5.93
N GLU A 56 5.01 -12.17 -7.23
CA GLU A 56 4.67 -13.13 -8.28
C GLU A 56 5.49 -14.43 -8.17
N SER A 57 6.75 -14.33 -7.74
CA SER A 57 7.63 -15.49 -7.56
C SER A 57 7.21 -16.45 -6.44
N GLN A 58 6.35 -16.01 -5.51
CA GLN A 58 6.01 -16.79 -4.31
C GLN A 58 5.32 -18.13 -4.64
N HIS A 59 4.51 -18.18 -5.69
CA HIS A 59 3.87 -19.43 -6.10
C HIS A 59 4.88 -20.44 -6.65
N GLN A 60 5.86 -19.99 -7.44
CA GLN A 60 6.93 -20.84 -7.97
C GLN A 60 7.78 -21.41 -6.83
N LEU A 61 8.12 -20.59 -5.83
CA LEU A 61 8.87 -21.05 -4.67
C LEU A 61 8.13 -22.12 -3.86
N ARG A 62 6.78 -22.04 -3.77
CA ARG A 62 5.96 -23.09 -3.14
C ARG A 62 6.05 -24.41 -3.92
N GLN A 63 5.89 -24.37 -5.24
CA GLN A 63 6.02 -25.57 -6.08
C GLN A 63 7.41 -26.20 -6.00
N ILE A 64 8.48 -25.38 -5.94
CA ILE A 64 9.84 -25.89 -5.77
C ILE A 64 10.00 -26.53 -4.38
N SER A 65 9.41 -25.94 -3.34
CA SER A 65 9.45 -26.48 -1.97
C SER A 65 8.83 -27.86 -1.83
N GLU A 66 7.86 -28.20 -2.68
CA GLU A 66 7.24 -29.53 -2.72
C GLU A 66 8.16 -30.59 -3.36
N ARG A 67 9.07 -30.16 -4.25
CA ARG A 67 9.97 -31.06 -5.00
C ARG A 67 11.34 -31.22 -4.37
N ASP A 68 11.95 -30.13 -3.93
CA ASP A 68 13.30 -30.14 -3.37
C ASP A 68 13.46 -29.10 -2.25
N ARG A 69 13.64 -29.61 -1.03
CA ARG A 69 13.81 -28.79 0.16
C ARG A 69 15.13 -28.02 0.18
N SER A 70 16.20 -28.60 -0.37
CA SER A 70 17.53 -27.98 -0.37
C SER A 70 17.57 -26.77 -1.32
N VAL A 71 17.04 -26.93 -2.53
CA VAL A 71 16.89 -25.85 -3.50
C VAL A 71 15.96 -24.76 -2.95
N SER A 72 14.83 -25.15 -2.37
CA SER A 72 13.90 -24.20 -1.74
C SER A 72 14.56 -23.37 -0.63
N SER A 73 15.38 -24.00 0.21
CA SER A 73 16.10 -23.29 1.28
C SER A 73 17.11 -22.29 0.73
N TYR A 74 17.81 -22.65 -0.34
CA TYR A 74 18.75 -21.75 -1.01
C TYR A 74 18.02 -20.56 -1.64
N LEU A 75 16.93 -20.80 -2.39
CA LEU A 75 16.12 -19.74 -3.00
C LEU A 75 15.49 -18.81 -1.96
N LYS A 76 15.00 -19.33 -0.83
CA LYS A 76 14.54 -18.49 0.30
C LYS A 76 15.63 -17.58 0.84
N THR A 77 16.88 -18.07 0.87
CA THR A 77 18.03 -17.26 1.28
C THR A 77 18.33 -16.16 0.26
N LEU A 78 18.21 -16.45 -1.04
CA LEU A 78 18.34 -15.43 -2.09
C LEU A 78 17.24 -14.37 -2.00
N ASN A 79 15.97 -14.78 -1.85
CA ASN A 79 14.86 -13.83 -1.66
C ASN A 79 15.12 -12.93 -0.45
N LYS A 80 15.53 -13.49 0.69
CA LYS A 80 15.88 -12.69 1.87
C LYS A 80 16.99 -11.66 1.59
N ARG A 81 17.98 -11.97 0.74
CA ARG A 81 19.01 -11.00 0.34
C ARG A 81 18.42 -9.89 -0.53
N VAL A 82 17.51 -10.24 -1.44
CA VAL A 82 16.77 -9.27 -2.26
C VAL A 82 15.92 -8.36 -1.38
N ASP A 83 15.22 -8.90 -0.38
CA ASP A 83 14.41 -8.12 0.56
C ASP A 83 15.27 -7.08 1.31
N LEU A 84 16.47 -7.48 1.76
CA LEU A 84 17.41 -6.58 2.43
C LEU A 84 17.91 -5.49 1.49
N LEU A 85 18.19 -5.80 0.23
CA LEU A 85 18.55 -4.80 -0.77
C LEU A 85 17.38 -3.86 -1.05
N SER A 86 16.16 -4.38 -1.13
CA SER A 86 14.95 -3.57 -1.30
C SER A 86 14.80 -2.58 -0.15
N GLN A 87 15.02 -3.00 1.10
CA GLN A 87 14.99 -2.11 2.26
C GLN A 87 16.04 -0.99 2.18
N ILE A 88 17.26 -1.27 1.70
CA ILE A 88 18.31 -0.26 1.51
C ILE A 88 17.90 0.75 0.43
N VAL A 89 17.37 0.25 -0.70
CA VAL A 89 16.85 1.11 -1.77
C VAL A 89 15.72 1.97 -1.22
N ALA A 90 14.74 1.36 -0.57
CA ALA A 90 13.60 2.05 -0.01
C ALA A 90 14.00 3.13 1.01
N GLN A 91 15.01 2.91 1.86
CA GLN A 91 15.55 3.97 2.74
C GLN A 91 16.10 5.17 1.95
N THR A 92 16.75 4.89 0.81
CA THR A 92 17.27 5.94 -0.10
C THR A 92 16.13 6.68 -0.82
N VAL A 93 15.02 5.99 -1.12
CA VAL A 93 13.86 6.61 -1.77
C VAL A 93 12.94 7.30 -0.75
N LEU A 94 12.76 6.77 0.46
CA LEU A 94 11.91 7.32 1.53
C LEU A 94 12.26 8.77 1.86
N GLY A 95 13.55 9.12 1.91
CA GLY A 95 13.97 10.52 2.10
C GLY A 95 13.64 11.47 0.93
N LYS A 96 13.11 10.94 -0.18
CA LYS A 96 12.71 11.65 -1.39
C LYS A 96 11.23 11.48 -1.73
N ILE A 97 10.51 10.63 -1.00
CA ILE A 97 9.06 10.44 -1.15
C ILE A 97 8.40 11.37 -0.15
N GLY A 98 7.22 11.89 -0.49
CA GLY A 98 6.47 12.82 0.34
C GLY A 98 6.39 12.42 1.82
N GLU A 99 6.08 13.41 2.65
CA GLU A 99 6.14 13.27 4.10
C GLU A 99 5.26 12.13 4.63
N LEU A 100 5.70 11.53 5.76
CA LEU A 100 4.88 10.59 6.50
C LEU A 100 3.61 11.30 6.97
N GLN A 101 2.45 10.80 6.57
CA GLN A 101 1.17 11.36 6.97
C GLN A 101 0.16 10.28 7.36
N PRO A 102 -0.77 10.58 8.28
CA PRO A 102 -1.85 9.68 8.64
C PRO A 102 -2.79 9.47 7.46
N VAL A 103 -3.21 8.23 7.24
CA VAL A 103 -4.15 7.85 6.19
C VAL A 103 -5.14 6.81 6.69
N THR A 104 -6.31 6.77 6.06
CA THR A 104 -7.22 5.63 6.13
C THR A 104 -7.12 4.84 4.83
N LEU A 105 -6.61 3.60 4.89
CA LEU A 105 -6.37 2.77 3.71
C LEU A 105 -7.33 1.58 3.67
N SER A 106 -7.83 1.27 2.47
CA SER A 106 -8.59 0.05 2.14
C SER A 106 -8.09 -0.56 0.83
N GLU A 107 -8.59 -1.74 0.46
CA GLU A 107 -8.28 -2.34 -0.84
C GLU A 107 -8.82 -1.52 -2.02
N GLY A 108 -9.84 -0.69 -1.78
CA GLY A 108 -10.52 0.08 -2.82
C GLY A 108 -10.07 1.53 -2.94
N GLY A 109 -9.31 2.05 -1.98
CA GLY A 109 -8.99 3.47 -1.95
C GLY A 109 -8.29 3.93 -0.69
N ILE A 110 -7.92 5.21 -0.69
CA ILE A 110 -7.20 5.87 0.40
C ILE A 110 -7.82 7.23 0.70
N GLU A 111 -7.95 7.52 1.99
CA GLU A 111 -8.27 8.84 2.53
C GLU A 111 -7.00 9.45 3.13
N PHE A 112 -6.73 10.71 2.81
CA PHE A 112 -5.56 11.44 3.28
C PHE A 112 -5.85 12.94 3.41
N HIS A 113 -4.95 13.67 4.08
CA HIS A 113 -5.02 15.12 4.17
C HIS A 113 -4.20 15.79 3.06
N HIS A 114 -4.72 16.86 2.47
CA HIS A 114 -4.03 17.61 1.43
C HIS A 114 -4.20 19.12 1.61
N PRO A 115 -3.15 19.94 1.42
CA PRO A 115 -3.23 21.40 1.62
C PRO A 115 -4.13 22.10 0.59
N HIS A 116 -4.35 21.49 -0.58
CA HIS A 116 -5.14 22.07 -1.66
C HIS A 116 -6.37 21.21 -1.96
N ALA A 117 -7.47 21.85 -2.35
CA ALA A 117 -8.67 21.15 -2.80
C ALA A 117 -8.36 20.32 -4.05
N CYS A 118 -8.85 19.08 -4.10
CA CYS A 118 -8.89 18.28 -5.31
C CYS A 118 -10.34 18.24 -5.83
N ALA A 119 -10.52 18.43 -7.14
CA ALA A 119 -11.85 18.37 -7.74
C ALA A 119 -12.38 16.94 -7.67
N VAL A 120 -13.66 16.77 -7.34
CA VAL A 120 -14.32 15.46 -7.43
C VAL A 120 -14.26 14.96 -8.88
N ASP A 121 -14.07 13.66 -9.06
CA ASP A 121 -13.82 12.98 -10.33
C ASP A 121 -12.50 13.34 -11.03
N SER A 122 -11.65 14.17 -10.43
CA SER A 122 -10.26 14.30 -10.90
C SER A 122 -9.43 13.06 -10.56
N HIS A 123 -8.39 12.83 -11.36
CA HIS A 123 -7.50 11.68 -11.23
C HIS A 123 -6.16 12.09 -10.64
N LEU A 124 -5.64 11.25 -9.75
CA LEU A 124 -4.42 11.45 -9.01
C LEU A 124 -3.48 10.26 -9.22
N SER A 125 -2.19 10.55 -9.30
CA SER A 125 -1.12 9.60 -9.05
C SER A 125 -0.91 9.53 -7.55
N VAL A 126 -1.02 8.34 -6.99
CA VAL A 126 -0.83 8.05 -5.58
C VAL A 126 0.42 7.22 -5.43
N LYS A 127 1.49 7.88 -5.00
CA LYS A 127 2.79 7.25 -4.75
C LYS A 127 2.94 7.02 -3.26
N MET A 128 3.06 5.77 -2.86
CA MET A 128 3.09 5.40 -1.45
C MET A 128 4.21 4.40 -1.13
N VAL A 129 4.73 4.50 0.09
CA VAL A 129 5.57 3.46 0.70
C VAL A 129 4.92 2.97 1.98
N LEU A 130 4.60 1.67 1.98
CA LEU A 130 3.88 0.97 3.03
C LEU A 130 4.88 0.29 3.98
N MET A 131 4.77 0.59 5.27
CA MET A 131 5.76 0.22 6.31
C MET A 131 5.23 -0.90 7.22
N PRO A 132 6.09 -1.80 7.74
CA PRO A 132 7.55 -1.73 7.77
C PRO A 132 8.28 -2.40 6.60
N GLN A 133 7.57 -3.06 5.68
CA GLN A 133 8.19 -3.79 4.56
C GLN A 133 8.77 -2.87 3.48
N ALA A 134 8.50 -1.57 3.59
CA ALA A 134 8.90 -0.54 2.64
C ALA A 134 8.38 -0.81 1.22
N LEU A 135 7.17 -1.36 1.14
CA LEU A 135 6.49 -1.71 -0.11
C LEU A 135 6.11 -0.43 -0.86
N GLY A 136 6.81 -0.16 -1.96
CA GLY A 136 6.53 0.94 -2.88
C GLY A 136 5.39 0.59 -3.85
N LEU A 137 4.40 1.47 -3.97
CA LEU A 137 3.31 1.37 -4.94
C LEU A 137 3.06 2.72 -5.63
N LEU A 138 2.89 2.68 -6.95
CA LEU A 138 2.38 3.78 -7.77
C LEU A 138 1.01 3.41 -8.32
N LEU A 139 -0.04 4.09 -7.87
CA LEU A 139 -1.43 3.76 -8.21
C LEU A 139 -2.13 4.97 -8.82
N ARG A 140 -3.07 4.72 -9.76
CA ARG A 140 -4.06 5.71 -10.15
C ARG A 140 -5.20 5.71 -9.14
N ALA A 141 -5.72 6.88 -8.82
CA ALA A 141 -6.92 7.00 -8.02
C ALA A 141 -7.80 8.16 -8.49
N ARG A 142 -9.12 8.01 -8.37
CA ARG A 142 -10.10 9.05 -8.64
C ARG A 142 -10.60 9.64 -7.33
N VAL A 143 -10.68 10.97 -7.26
CA VAL A 143 -11.25 11.68 -6.11
C VAL A 143 -12.75 11.44 -6.05
N VAL A 144 -13.23 10.83 -4.96
CA VAL A 144 -14.66 10.61 -4.72
C VAL A 144 -15.27 11.63 -3.77
N ARG A 145 -14.44 12.23 -2.91
CA ARG A 145 -14.88 13.25 -1.94
C ARG A 145 -13.73 14.19 -1.62
N CYS A 146 -14.06 15.46 -1.46
CA CYS A 146 -13.13 16.51 -1.02
C CYS A 146 -13.88 17.38 0.00
N GLN A 147 -13.41 17.38 1.24
CA GLN A 147 -14.04 18.12 2.34
C GLN A 147 -13.03 19.07 2.95
N GLY A 148 -13.38 20.36 3.03
CA GLY A 148 -12.57 21.33 3.75
C GLY A 148 -12.56 21.02 5.24
N GLN A 149 -11.38 21.07 5.84
CA GLN A 149 -11.16 21.00 7.28
C GLN A 149 -10.22 22.14 7.72
N ASP A 150 -10.07 22.34 9.03
CA ASP A 150 -9.16 23.36 9.54
C ASP A 150 -7.73 23.08 9.08
N GLY A 151 -7.21 23.94 8.19
CA GLY A 151 -5.84 23.86 7.67
C GLY A 151 -5.66 23.05 6.38
N GLY A 152 -6.73 22.58 5.73
CA GLY A 152 -6.64 21.90 4.44
C GLY A 152 -7.90 21.14 4.05
N TYR A 153 -7.71 19.99 3.40
CA TYR A 153 -8.79 19.17 2.86
C TYR A 153 -8.57 17.70 3.19
N THR A 154 -9.63 17.02 3.62
CA THR A 154 -9.70 15.56 3.61
C THR A 154 -10.14 15.11 2.24
N ILE A 155 -9.31 14.30 1.58
CA ILE A 155 -9.54 13.77 0.25
C ILE A 155 -9.76 12.27 0.35
N ASP A 156 -10.93 11.81 -0.10
CA ASP A 156 -11.19 10.38 -0.31
C ASP A 156 -11.00 10.05 -1.79
N THR A 157 -10.31 8.95 -2.04
CA THR A 157 -10.06 8.45 -3.38
C THR A 157 -10.44 6.99 -3.51
N GLU A 158 -10.77 6.57 -4.74
CA GLU A 158 -10.90 5.18 -5.13
C GLU A 158 -9.78 4.81 -6.10
N PHE A 159 -9.09 3.69 -5.86
CA PHE A 159 -8.05 3.20 -6.76
C PHE A 159 -8.65 2.71 -8.09
N GLU A 160 -7.92 2.99 -9.17
CA GLU A 160 -8.34 2.68 -10.52
C GLU A 160 -7.41 1.66 -11.17
N SER A 161 -7.99 0.74 -11.93
CA SER A 161 -7.26 -0.20 -12.80
C SER A 161 -6.13 -0.97 -12.09
N LEU A 162 -6.32 -1.32 -10.80
CA LEU A 162 -5.38 -2.17 -10.07
C LEU A 162 -5.23 -3.53 -10.77
N ASN A 163 -3.99 -3.92 -11.04
CA ASN A 163 -3.72 -5.29 -11.47
C ASN A 163 -3.85 -6.29 -10.30
N ASP A 164 -3.95 -7.58 -10.60
CA ASP A 164 -4.16 -8.61 -9.58
C ASP A 164 -3.04 -8.65 -8.53
N THR A 165 -1.79 -8.46 -8.95
CA THR A 165 -0.61 -8.40 -8.07
C THR A 165 -0.71 -7.24 -7.09
N GLN A 166 -1.03 -6.03 -7.55
CA GLN A 166 -1.22 -4.82 -6.74
C GLN A 166 -2.38 -4.99 -5.74
N ARG A 167 -3.51 -5.51 -6.21
CA ARG A 167 -4.68 -5.79 -5.35
C ARG A 167 -4.31 -6.75 -4.23
N GLN A 168 -3.63 -7.84 -4.54
CA GLN A 168 -3.22 -8.84 -3.56
C GLN A 168 -2.16 -8.30 -2.58
N LEU A 169 -1.25 -7.44 -3.05
CA LEU A 169 -0.26 -6.77 -2.20
C LEU A 169 -0.93 -5.84 -1.18
N LEU A 170 -1.88 -5.00 -1.62
CA LEU A 170 -2.67 -4.13 -0.74
C LEU A 170 -3.48 -4.95 0.27
N ALA A 171 -4.22 -5.96 -0.19
CA ALA A 171 -5.00 -6.84 0.68
C ALA A 171 -4.12 -7.51 1.75
N ARG A 172 -2.96 -8.04 1.33
CA ARG A 172 -1.99 -8.67 2.24
C ARG A 172 -1.47 -7.68 3.28
N TYR A 173 -1.14 -6.47 2.86
CA TYR A 173 -0.65 -5.41 3.76
C TYR A 173 -1.71 -5.05 4.81
N ILE A 174 -2.94 -4.78 4.37
CA ILE A 174 -4.08 -4.43 5.23
C ILE A 174 -4.32 -5.55 6.26
N LEU A 175 -4.38 -6.81 5.83
CA LEU A 175 -4.56 -7.95 6.72
C LEU A 175 -3.44 -8.07 7.76
N GLN A 176 -2.18 -7.82 7.36
CA GLN A 176 -1.04 -7.85 8.28
C GLN A 176 -1.15 -6.75 9.34
N LYS A 177 -1.49 -5.52 8.94
CA LYS A 177 -1.67 -4.38 9.86
C LYS A 177 -2.83 -4.62 10.83
N GLN A 178 -3.97 -5.11 10.36
CA GLN A 178 -5.09 -5.47 11.23
C GLN A 178 -4.72 -6.57 12.23
N ALA A 179 -4.00 -7.60 11.78
CA ALA A 179 -3.53 -8.67 12.66
C ALA A 179 -2.57 -8.13 13.73
N GLN A 180 -1.69 -7.18 13.37
CA GLN A 180 -0.80 -6.51 14.31
C GLN A 180 -1.57 -5.67 15.33
N ALA A 181 -2.51 -4.84 14.88
CA ALA A 181 -3.34 -4.01 15.76
C ALA A 181 -4.12 -4.86 16.78
N ARG A 182 -4.71 -5.97 16.33
CA ARG A 182 -5.42 -6.92 17.21
C ARG A 182 -4.53 -7.56 18.26
N ARG A 183 -3.24 -7.81 17.96
CA ARG A 183 -2.28 -8.33 18.94
C ARG A 183 -1.95 -7.29 20.00
N LEU A 184 -1.63 -6.07 19.57
CA LEU A 184 -1.32 -4.95 20.48
C LEU A 184 -2.49 -4.62 21.40
N ALA A 185 -3.72 -4.61 20.88
CA ALA A 185 -4.91 -4.36 21.70
C ALA A 185 -5.14 -5.42 22.79
N ARG A 186 -4.79 -6.69 22.51
CA ARG A 186 -4.87 -7.77 23.51
C ARG A 186 -3.80 -7.63 24.60
N GLU A 187 -2.57 -7.34 24.20
CA GLU A 187 -1.44 -7.12 25.12
C GLU A 187 -1.70 -5.91 26.04
N GLN A 188 -2.34 -4.85 25.53
CA GLN A 188 -2.73 -3.69 26.34
C GLN A 188 -3.86 -4.02 27.33
N ASN A 189 -4.85 -4.82 26.94
CA ASN A 189 -5.90 -5.27 27.85
C ASN A 189 -5.41 -6.25 28.93
N GLU A 190 -4.36 -7.03 28.65
CA GLU A 190 -3.74 -7.94 29.64
C GLU A 190 -2.78 -7.23 30.61
N SER A 191 -2.33 -6.01 30.29
CA SER A 191 -1.35 -5.25 31.08
C SER A 191 -1.94 -4.16 31.97
N VAL A 192 -3.27 -4.01 32.01
CA VAL A 192 -3.99 -3.21 33.01
C VAL A 192 -4.49 -4.15 34.11
N PRO A 193 -3.85 -4.22 35.30
CA PRO A 193 -4.43 -4.91 36.44
C PRO A 193 -5.59 -4.08 37.01
N GLU A 194 -6.64 -4.76 37.48
CA GLU A 194 -7.69 -4.17 38.34
C GLU A 194 -7.12 -3.53 39.61
#